data_AF-A0A1E5IMM8-F1
#
_entry.id   AF-A0A1E5IMM8-F1
#
_cell.length_a   1.000
_cell.length_b   1.000
_cell.length_c   1.000
_cell.angle_alpha   90.00
_cell.angle_beta   90.00
_cell.angle_gamma   90.00
#
_symmetry.space_group_name_H-M   'P 1'
#
loop_
_entity.id
_entity.type
_entity.pdbx_description
1 polymer ?
#
loop_
_entity_poly.entity_id
_entity_poly.type
_entity_poly.pdbx_seq_one_letter_code
_entity_poly.pdbx_strand_id
1 'polypeptide(L)'
;MERFDIRKIDSNNKNFELIIDGAHNIQGLNAFFETFEQLGFSKKKRIFIFNVMKEKKYKYMVKKTASFAKKIILPQMNNGRALNLEVLKKEFSKYIAQNKICMAGSIKSACDMISDNETSAAVGSLYLAGEILKYINGTIR
;
A
#
# COMPACT_ATOMS: atom_id res chain seq x y z
N MET A 1 10.98 -1.92 -13.75
CA MET A 1 10.41 -0.56 -13.71
C MET A 1 9.59 -0.46 -12.43
N GLU A 2 10.14 0.16 -11.38
CA GLU A 2 9.35 0.67 -10.26
C GLU A 2 8.61 1.88 -10.84
N ARG A 3 7.32 1.73 -11.14
CA ARG A 3 6.53 2.70 -11.89
C ARG A 3 5.47 3.25 -10.97
N PHE A 4 5.40 4.58 -10.87
CA PHE A 4 4.32 5.31 -10.22
C PHE A 4 3.08 5.27 -11.14
N ASP A 5 2.27 4.22 -11.03
CA ASP A 5 1.09 4.00 -11.87
C ASP A 5 -0.18 4.45 -11.13
N ILE A 6 -1.04 5.24 -11.77
CA ILE A 6 -2.27 5.76 -11.17
C ILE A 6 -3.45 5.13 -11.90
N ARG A 7 -4.32 4.43 -11.15
CA ARG A 7 -5.50 3.76 -11.70
C ARG A 7 -6.76 4.24 -10.99
N LYS A 8 -7.79 4.56 -11.79
CA LYS A 8 -9.17 4.64 -11.29
C LYS A 8 -9.75 3.24 -11.27
N ILE A 9 -10.34 2.86 -10.15
CA ILE A 9 -10.92 1.54 -9.92
C ILE A 9 -12.39 1.72 -9.62
N ASP A 10 -13.23 1.06 -10.42
CA ASP A 10 -14.65 0.91 -10.17
C ASP A 10 -14.91 -0.55 -9.80
N SER A 11 -15.27 -0.81 -8.54
CA SER A 11 -15.53 -2.15 -8.05
C SER A 11 -16.42 -2.13 -6.81
N ASN A 12 -17.37 -3.07 -6.73
CA ASN A 12 -18.27 -3.25 -5.58
C ASN A 12 -18.99 -1.95 -5.16
N ASN A 13 -19.50 -1.18 -6.13
CA ASN A 13 -20.15 0.13 -5.93
C ASN A 13 -19.22 1.16 -5.27
N LYS A 14 -17.91 1.07 -5.50
CA LYS A 14 -16.92 2.05 -5.07
C LYS A 14 -16.10 2.51 -6.26
N ASN A 15 -15.92 3.81 -6.35
CA ASN A 15 -14.99 4.46 -7.25
C ASN A 15 -13.85 5.08 -6.44
N PHE A 16 -12.63 4.60 -6.65
CA PHE A 16 -11.47 5.14 -5.94
C PHE A 16 -10.25 5.18 -6.84
N GLU A 17 -9.26 5.97 -6.44
CA GLU A 17 -7.99 6.07 -7.14
C GLU A 17 -6.91 5.34 -6.35
N LEU A 18 -6.14 4.50 -7.03
CA LEU A 18 -5.04 3.76 -6.44
C LEU A 18 -3.75 4.06 -7.19
N ILE A 19 -2.79 4.62 -6.45
CA ILE A 19 -1.41 4.76 -6.88
C ILE A 19 -0.71 3.44 -6.57
N ILE A 20 -0.03 2.84 -7.55
CA ILE A 20 0.61 1.54 -7.43
C ILE A 20 2.09 1.77 -7.73
N ASP A 21 2.96 1.36 -6.80
CA ASP A 21 4.41 1.43 -7.01
C ASP A 21 5.12 0.19 -6.47
N GLY A 22 6.11 -0.27 -7.23
CA GLY A 22 6.92 -1.44 -6.94
C GLY A 22 8.04 -1.22 -5.92
N ALA A 23 8.21 0.01 -5.42
CA ALA A 23 9.27 0.41 -4.51
C ALA A 23 9.40 -0.55 -3.31
N HIS A 24 10.57 -1.16 -3.20
CA HIS A 24 10.81 -2.27 -2.27
C HIS A 24 12.17 -2.18 -1.55
N ASN A 25 12.82 -1.02 -1.66
CA ASN A 25 14.05 -0.64 -0.96
C ASN A 25 13.95 0.84 -0.51
N ILE A 26 14.97 1.35 0.18
CA ILE A 26 14.95 2.72 0.73
C ILE A 26 14.91 3.78 -0.39
N GLN A 27 15.74 3.61 -1.41
CA GLN A 27 15.88 4.53 -2.53
C GLN A 27 14.57 4.65 -3.32
N GLY A 28 14.01 3.51 -3.74
CA GLY A 28 12.74 3.45 -4.45
C GLY A 28 11.59 3.99 -3.61
N LEU A 29 11.55 3.70 -2.30
CA LEU A 29 10.49 4.23 -1.44
C LEU A 29 10.60 5.75 -1.28
N ASN A 30 11.82 6.29 -1.20
CA ASN A 30 12.03 7.72 -1.15
C ASN A 30 11.66 8.40 -2.47
N ALA A 31 12.03 7.82 -3.61
CA ALA A 31 11.62 8.31 -4.93
C ALA A 31 10.09 8.30 -5.08
N PHE A 32 9.44 7.22 -4.64
CA PHE A 32 7.98 7.14 -4.60
C PHE A 32 7.38 8.30 -3.78
N PHE A 33 7.86 8.53 -2.55
CA PHE A 33 7.32 9.60 -1.71
C PHE A 33 7.66 11.00 -2.24
N GLU A 34 8.81 11.19 -2.87
CA GLU A 34 9.16 12.45 -3.53
C GLU A 34 8.15 12.76 -4.65
N THR A 35 7.89 11.82 -5.55
CA THR A 35 6.85 11.98 -6.59
C THR A 35 5.47 12.16 -5.98
N PHE A 36 5.14 11.40 -4.93
CA PHE A 36 3.87 11.50 -4.21
C PHE A 36 3.65 12.91 -3.63
N GLU A 37 4.69 13.53 -3.10
CA GLU A 37 4.69 14.88 -2.58
C GLU A 37 4.60 15.93 -3.71
N GLN A 38 5.41 15.80 -4.76
CA GLN A 38 5.42 16.70 -5.92
C GLN A 38 4.05 16.76 -6.62
N LEU A 39 3.35 15.62 -6.72
CA LEU A 39 2.00 15.56 -7.29
C LEU A 39 0.91 16.01 -6.32
N GLY A 40 1.25 16.41 -5.10
CA GLY A 40 0.32 16.95 -4.12
C GLY A 40 -0.54 15.91 -3.39
N PHE A 41 -0.23 14.62 -3.51
CA PHE A 41 -0.98 13.57 -2.80
C PHE A 41 -0.78 13.66 -1.28
N SER A 42 0.34 14.25 -0.83
CA SER A 42 0.68 14.48 0.58
C SER A 42 -0.09 15.63 1.26
N LYS A 43 -0.89 16.42 0.53
CA LYS A 43 -1.72 17.52 1.12
C LYS A 43 -2.67 17.04 2.21
N LYS A 44 -3.06 15.76 2.18
CA LYS A 44 -3.73 15.07 3.28
C LYS A 44 -3.17 13.66 3.43
N LYS A 45 -3.23 13.13 4.65
CA LYS A 45 -2.85 11.74 4.91
C LYS A 45 -3.74 10.76 4.14
N ARG A 46 -3.17 9.69 3.58
CA ARG A 46 -3.85 8.72 2.69
C ARG A 46 -3.94 7.32 3.27
N ILE A 47 -4.76 6.46 2.64
CA ILE A 47 -4.78 5.03 2.93
C ILE A 47 -3.62 4.38 2.17
N PHE A 48 -2.83 3.55 2.85
CA PHE A 48 -1.78 2.76 2.22
C PHE A 48 -2.08 1.27 2.33
N ILE A 49 -2.04 0.55 1.21
CA ILE A 49 -1.88 -0.89 1.17
C ILE A 49 -0.37 -1.17 1.19
N PHE A 50 0.10 -1.93 2.17
CA PHE A 50 1.54 -2.14 2.34
C PHE A 50 1.89 -3.60 2.61
N ASN A 51 2.90 -4.10 1.91
CA ASN A 51 3.57 -5.36 2.18
C ASN A 51 5.04 -5.25 1.76
N VAL A 52 5.92 -5.92 2.48
CA VAL A 52 7.36 -5.90 2.25
C VAL A 52 7.96 -7.26 2.56
N MET A 53 9.08 -7.59 1.91
CA MET A 53 9.78 -8.85 2.13
C MET A 53 10.67 -8.78 3.39
N LYS A 54 10.87 -9.93 4.06
CA LYS A 54 11.56 -10.04 5.37
C LYS A 54 12.97 -9.46 5.37
N GLU A 55 13.69 -9.62 4.27
CA GLU A 55 15.10 -9.23 4.12
C GLU A 55 15.30 -7.72 3.89
N LYS A 56 14.22 -6.95 3.65
CA LYS A 56 14.32 -5.52 3.37
C LYS A 56 14.46 -4.71 4.65
N LYS A 57 14.84 -3.43 4.49
CA LYS A 57 14.91 -2.46 5.58
C LYS A 57 13.51 -1.99 6.01
N TYR A 58 12.65 -2.94 6.38
CA TYR A 58 11.21 -2.73 6.60
C TYR A 58 10.92 -1.69 7.68
N LYS A 59 11.74 -1.58 8.74
CA LYS A 59 11.52 -0.58 9.81
C LYS A 59 11.57 0.86 9.28
N TYR A 60 12.52 1.15 8.39
CA TYR A 60 12.59 2.45 7.72
C TYR A 60 11.37 2.66 6.83
N MET A 61 11.04 1.65 6.04
CA MET A 61 9.92 1.72 5.11
C MET A 61 8.59 1.95 5.83
N VAL A 62 8.35 1.23 6.93
CA VAL A 62 7.18 1.40 7.81
C VAL A 62 7.14 2.81 8.37
N LYS A 63 8.24 3.32 8.93
CA LYS A 63 8.29 4.68 9.49
C LYS A 63 7.98 5.73 8.44
N LYS A 64 8.59 5.65 7.25
CA LYS A 64 8.38 6.58 6.14
C LYS A 64 6.95 6.49 5.60
N THR A 65 6.39 5.29 5.41
CA THR A 65 5.00 5.14 4.98
C THR A 65 4.01 5.68 6.01
N ALA A 66 4.26 5.43 7.30
CA ALA A 66 3.39 5.89 8.38
C ALA A 66 3.28 7.42 8.48
N SER A 67 4.30 8.19 8.09
CA SER A 67 4.23 9.67 8.14
C SER A 67 3.17 10.25 7.20
N PHE A 68 2.85 9.55 6.11
CA PHE A 68 1.82 9.95 5.14
C PHE A 68 0.48 9.25 5.35
N ALA A 69 0.39 8.29 6.27
CA ALA A 69 -0.76 7.40 6.38
C ALA A 69 -1.83 7.89 7.36
N LYS A 70 -3.09 7.90 6.91
CA LYS A 70 -4.27 7.97 7.80
C LYS A 70 -4.77 6.59 8.21
N LYS A 71 -4.50 5.57 7.39
CA LYS A 71 -4.84 4.16 7.60
C LYS A 71 -3.83 3.29 6.84
N ILE A 72 -3.48 2.16 7.43
CA ILE A 72 -2.65 1.12 6.81
C ILE A 72 -3.49 -0.13 6.63
N ILE A 73 -3.40 -0.75 5.46
CA ILE A 73 -4.01 -2.03 5.13
C ILE A 73 -2.88 -3.01 4.79
N LEU A 74 -2.85 -4.14 5.48
CA LEU A 74 -1.83 -5.16 5.37
C LEU A 74 -2.45 -6.42 4.76
N PRO A 75 -2.35 -6.64 3.44
CA PRO A 75 -2.90 -7.82 2.80
C PRO A 75 -2.02 -9.05 3.06
N GLN A 76 -2.68 -10.19 3.23
CA GLN A 76 -2.02 -11.49 3.16
C GLN A 76 -1.49 -11.71 1.75
N MET A 77 -0.20 -12.05 1.65
CA MET A 77 0.47 -12.36 0.40
C MET A 77 0.80 -13.85 0.35
N ASN A 78 0.54 -14.51 -0.78
CA ASN A 78 0.86 -15.92 -1.00
C ASN A 78 2.34 -16.10 -1.38
N ASN A 79 3.23 -15.57 -0.55
CA ASN A 79 4.68 -15.62 -0.75
C ASN A 79 5.39 -15.78 0.61
N GLY A 80 6.15 -16.87 0.80
CA GLY A 80 6.87 -17.16 2.05
C GLY A 80 7.95 -16.12 2.42
N ARG A 81 8.33 -15.25 1.49
CA ARG A 81 9.26 -14.14 1.72
C ARG A 81 8.60 -12.88 2.27
N ALA A 82 7.27 -12.77 2.20
CA ALA A 82 6.55 -11.64 2.78
C ALA A 82 6.76 -11.61 4.30
N LEU A 83 6.97 -10.41 4.86
CA LEU A 83 7.08 -10.23 6.30
C LEU A 83 5.74 -10.56 6.95
N ASN A 84 5.79 -11.21 8.12
CA ASN A 84 4.60 -11.59 8.87
C ASN A 84 3.75 -10.35 9.21
N LEU A 85 2.43 -10.45 9.02
CA LEU A 85 1.53 -9.30 9.17
C LEU A 85 1.43 -8.81 10.61
N GLU A 86 1.54 -9.68 11.62
CA GLU A 86 1.58 -9.27 13.03
C GLU A 86 2.86 -8.48 13.34
N VAL A 87 3.99 -8.87 12.74
CA VAL A 87 5.25 -8.11 12.85
C VAL A 87 5.09 -6.73 12.21
N LEU A 88 4.49 -6.65 11.01
CA LEU A 88 4.21 -5.36 10.36
C LEU A 88 3.24 -4.50 11.17
N LYS A 89 2.15 -5.07 11.67
CA LYS A 89 1.17 -4.38 12.50
C LYS A 89 1.81 -3.82 13.76
N LYS A 90 2.63 -4.62 14.45
CA LYS A 90 3.41 -4.18 15.62
C LYS A 90 4.37 -3.04 15.27
N GLU A 91 5.05 -3.12 14.13
CA GLU A 91 5.99 -2.08 13.70
C GLU A 91 5.26 -0.77 13.35
N PHE A 92 4.14 -0.83 12.62
CA PHE A 92 3.31 0.33 12.30
C PHE A 92 2.69 0.97 13.56
N SER A 93 2.31 0.15 14.54
CA SER A 93 1.69 0.64 15.79
C SER A 93 2.59 1.58 16.61
N LYS A 94 3.88 1.66 16.28
CA LYS A 94 4.83 2.64 16.85
C LYS A 94 4.60 4.07 16.33
N TYR A 95 3.91 4.23 15.21
CA TYR A 95 3.79 5.51 14.48
C TYR A 95 2.34 5.90 14.16
N ILE A 96 1.41 4.95 14.16
CA ILE A 96 -0.02 5.19 13.90
C ILE A 96 -0.87 4.37 14.87
N ALA A 97 -2.03 4.91 15.27
CA ALA A 97 -2.95 4.25 16.21
C ALA A 97 -3.37 2.87 15.68
N GLN A 98 -3.42 1.88 16.57
CA GLN A 98 -3.65 0.47 16.21
C GLN A 98 -5.00 0.25 15.50
N ASN A 99 -6.03 1.03 15.83
CA ASN A 99 -7.34 0.99 15.16
C ASN A 99 -7.31 1.50 13.70
N LYS A 100 -6.20 2.11 13.26
CA LYS A 100 -5.96 2.54 11.88
C LYS A 100 -5.12 1.54 11.07
N ILE A 101 -4.80 0.37 11.64
CA ILE A 101 -4.03 -0.68 10.98
C ILE A 101 -4.93 -1.90 10.81
N CYS A 102 -5.32 -2.20 9.58
CA CYS A 102 -6.20 -3.31 9.25
C CYS A 102 -5.40 -4.41 8.55
N MET A 103 -5.65 -5.67 8.91
CA MET A 103 -5.18 -6.81 8.12
C MET A 103 -6.29 -7.26 7.17
N ALA A 104 -5.93 -7.64 5.96
CA ALA A 104 -6.85 -8.07 4.92
C ALA A 104 -6.45 -9.48 4.45
N GLY A 105 -7.41 -10.39 4.28
CA GLY A 105 -7.14 -11.78 3.91
C GLY A 105 -6.67 -11.97 2.46
N SER A 106 -6.78 -10.93 1.63
CA SER A 106 -6.40 -10.94 0.21
C SER A 106 -6.29 -9.51 -0.34
N ILE A 107 -5.73 -9.37 -1.55
CA ILE A 107 -5.75 -8.10 -2.30
C ILE A 107 -7.17 -7.59 -2.52
N LYS A 108 -8.11 -8.45 -2.91
CA LYS A 108 -9.52 -8.07 -3.06
C LYS A 108 -10.06 -7.42 -1.78
N SER A 109 -9.89 -8.10 -0.64
CA SER A 109 -10.38 -7.57 0.64
C SER A 109 -9.66 -6.28 1.06
N ALA A 110 -8.40 -6.09 0.66
CA ALA A 110 -7.67 -4.85 0.92
C ALA A 110 -8.23 -3.68 0.10
N CYS A 111 -8.55 -3.91 -1.18
CA CYS A 111 -9.24 -2.94 -2.03
C CYS A 111 -10.65 -2.64 -1.51
N ASP A 112 -11.40 -3.66 -1.07
CA ASP A 112 -12.74 -3.49 -0.48
C ASP A 112 -12.72 -2.64 0.81
N MET A 113 -11.57 -2.54 1.50
CA MET A 113 -11.40 -1.69 2.68
C MET A 113 -11.06 -0.22 2.37
N ILE A 114 -10.86 0.13 1.10
CA ILE A 114 -10.71 1.51 0.64
C ILE A 114 -12.11 2.16 0.61
N SER A 115 -12.17 3.42 1.05
CA SER A 115 -13.40 4.21 1.02
C SER A 115 -13.69 4.70 -0.39
N ASP A 116 -14.97 4.89 -0.69
CA ASP A 116 -15.40 5.52 -1.94
C ASP A 116 -14.82 6.94 -2.08
N ASN A 117 -14.52 7.35 -3.31
CA ASN A 117 -13.88 8.62 -3.68
C ASN A 117 -12.53 8.92 -2.99
N GLU A 118 -11.83 7.88 -2.51
CA GLU A 118 -10.53 8.03 -1.87
C GLU A 118 -9.38 7.88 -2.86
N THR A 119 -8.35 8.73 -2.77
CA THR A 119 -7.03 8.42 -3.36
C THR A 119 -6.18 7.69 -2.33
N SER A 120 -5.74 6.48 -2.68
CA SER A 120 -4.92 5.60 -1.86
C SER A 120 -3.63 5.20 -2.59
N ALA A 121 -2.70 4.56 -1.89
CA ALA A 121 -1.48 4.06 -2.50
C ALA A 121 -1.16 2.62 -2.07
N ALA A 122 -0.53 1.86 -2.97
CA ALA A 122 -0.02 0.53 -2.71
C ALA A 122 1.48 0.49 -3.02
N VAL A 123 2.29 0.16 -2.01
CA VAL A 123 3.75 0.23 -2.10
C VAL A 123 4.42 -0.74 -1.13
N GLY A 124 5.70 -1.04 -1.35
CA GLY A 124 6.54 -1.82 -0.43
C GLY A 124 7.10 -3.11 -1.04
N SER A 125 6.51 -3.60 -2.14
CA SER A 125 7.04 -4.74 -2.88
C SER A 125 6.55 -4.81 -4.33
N LEU A 126 7.41 -5.32 -5.22
CA LEU A 126 7.03 -5.68 -6.59
C LEU A 126 5.91 -6.72 -6.64
N TYR A 127 5.90 -7.68 -5.69
CA TYR A 127 4.85 -8.70 -5.59
C TYR A 127 3.48 -8.08 -5.28
N LEU A 128 3.42 -7.12 -4.36
CA LEU A 128 2.18 -6.40 -4.05
C LEU A 128 1.66 -5.65 -5.28
N ALA A 129 2.53 -4.89 -5.94
CA ALA A 129 2.16 -4.16 -7.15
C ALA A 129 1.64 -5.11 -8.24
N GLY A 130 2.30 -6.24 -8.47
CA GLY A 130 1.89 -7.25 -9.44
C GLY A 130 0.52 -7.88 -9.12
N GLU A 131 0.27 -8.27 -7.88
CA GLU A 131 -1.02 -8.86 -7.47
C GLU A 131 -2.18 -7.84 -7.54
N ILE A 132 -1.91 -6.56 -7.25
CA ILE A 132 -2.89 -5.48 -7.42
C ILE A 132 -3.21 -5.27 -8.90
N LEU A 133 -2.21 -5.19 -9.77
CA LEU A 133 -2.42 -5.04 -11.21
C LEU A 133 -3.20 -6.24 -11.78
N LYS A 134 -2.91 -7.45 -11.32
CA LYS A 134 -3.66 -8.66 -11.70
C LYS A 134 -5.12 -8.58 -11.26
N TYR A 135 -5.38 -8.13 -10.03
CA TYR A 135 -6.74 -7.93 -9.51
C TYR A 135 -7.51 -6.89 -10.34
N ILE A 136 -6.90 -5.74 -10.62
CA ILE A 136 -7.51 -4.66 -11.42
C ILE A 136 -7.83 -5.15 -12.84
N ASN A 137 -6.87 -5.76 -13.52
CA ASN A 137 -7.06 -6.25 -14.89
C ASN A 137 -8.08 -7.40 -14.99
N GLY A 138 -8.27 -8.17 -13.91
CA GLY A 138 -9.33 -9.19 -13.84
C GLY A 138 -10.71 -8.65 -13.50
N THR A 139 -10.78 -7.43 -12.94
CA THR A 139 -12.04 -6.76 -12.52
C THR A 139 -12.59 -5.84 -13.60
N ILE A 140 -11.72 -5.26 -14.45
CA ILE A 140 -12.12 -4.55 -15.67
C ILE A 140 -12.47 -5.60 -16.73
N ARG A 141 -13.72 -6.07 -16.74
CA ARG A 141 -14.33 -6.82 -17.84
C ARG A 141 -15.61 -6.14 -18.27
#